data_AF-A0A660WHQ4-F1
#
_entry.id   AF-A0A660WHQ4-F1
#
_cell.length_a   1.000
_cell.length_b   1.000
_cell.length_c   1.000
_cell.angle_alpha   90.00
_cell.angle_beta   90.00
_cell.angle_gamma   90.00
#
_symmetry.space_group_name_H-M   'P 1'
#
loop_
_entity.id
_entity.type
_entity.pdbx_description
1 polymer ?
#
loop_
_entity_poly.entity_id
_entity_poly.type
_entity_poly.pdbx_seq_one_letter_code
_entity_poly.pdbx_strand_id
1 'polypeptide(L)'
;MMIDSDTLPKIATVLEKLAEYIENVEASKVAEVINKKTAAAKALADKLSTATGEDIDENVVQKLAELDPEVAAMIGKFAGDATSVDSMGGPEEGRTEKTASAGDSADARFIGWVTGP
;
A
#
# COMPACT_ATOMS: atom_id res chain seq x y z
N MET A 1 -0.10 34.15 -53.76
CA MET A 1 -0.68 34.46 -52.44
C MET A 1 0.48 34.90 -51.56
N MET A 2 0.68 36.21 -51.40
CA MET A 2 1.74 36.73 -50.53
C MET A 2 1.22 36.59 -49.10
N ILE A 3 1.99 35.94 -48.23
CA ILE A 3 1.73 35.93 -46.79
C ILE A 3 2.01 37.36 -46.33
N ASP A 4 0.99 38.05 -45.82
CA ASP A 4 1.14 39.41 -45.29
C ASP A 4 2.23 39.42 -44.21
N SER A 5 3.07 40.45 -44.21
CA SER A 5 4.20 40.65 -43.28
C SER A 5 3.82 40.41 -41.81
N ASP A 6 2.57 40.68 -41.44
CA ASP A 6 2.05 40.56 -40.08
C ASP A 6 1.61 39.15 -39.70
N THR A 7 1.55 38.22 -40.65
CA THR A 7 1.09 36.85 -40.42
C THR A 7 2.16 36.01 -39.72
N LEU A 8 3.42 36.18 -40.11
CA LEU A 8 4.55 35.45 -39.52
C LEU A 8 4.75 35.76 -38.03
N PRO A 9 4.74 37.04 -37.58
CA PRO A 9 4.78 37.36 -36.16
C PRO A 9 3.60 36.79 -35.36
N LYS A 10 2.39 36.81 -35.93
CA LYS A 10 1.20 36.25 -35.26
C LYS A 10 1.31 34.74 -35.09
N ILE A 11 1.80 34.03 -36.11
CA ILE A 11 2.07 32.59 -36.02
C ILE A 11 3.11 32.31 -34.93
N ALA A 12 4.20 33.09 -34.87
CA ALA A 12 5.20 32.95 -33.83
C ALA A 12 4.61 33.11 -32.42
N THR A 13 3.79 34.14 -32.19
CA THR A 13 3.12 34.35 -30.89
C THR A 13 2.19 33.20 -30.50
N VAL A 14 1.48 32.59 -31.46
CA VAL A 14 0.63 31.43 -31.18
C VAL A 14 1.46 30.22 -30.81
N LEU A 15 2.60 30.00 -31.47
CA LEU A 15 3.51 28.89 -31.16
C LEU A 15 4.15 29.06 -29.77
N GLU A 16 4.55 30.28 -29.40
CA GLU A 16 5.07 30.59 -28.06
C GLU A 16 4.02 30.29 -26.98
N LYS A 17 2.79 30.78 -27.15
CA LYS A 17 1.69 30.51 -26.20
C LYS A 17 1.32 29.04 -26.11
N LEU A 18 1.42 28.30 -27.23
CA LEU A 18 1.19 26.86 -27.24
C LEU A 18 2.28 26.14 -26.45
N ALA A 19 3.55 26.55 -26.61
CA ALA A 19 4.66 25.99 -25.84
C ALA A 19 4.48 26.25 -24.34
N GLU A 20 4.20 27.49 -23.95
CA GLU A 20 3.91 27.83 -22.54
C GLU A 20 2.72 27.03 -21.98
N TYR A 21 1.67 26.81 -22.77
CA TYR A 21 0.53 26.00 -22.35
C TYR A 21 0.93 24.53 -22.11
N ILE A 22 1.72 23.95 -23.02
CA ILE A 22 2.21 22.56 -22.88
C ILE A 22 3.08 22.44 -21.63
N GLU A 23 4.03 23.35 -21.43
CA GLU A 23 4.90 23.37 -20.25
C GLU A 23 4.08 23.44 -18.95
N ASN A 24 3.08 24.33 -18.89
CA ASN A 24 2.22 24.46 -17.71
C ASN A 24 1.37 23.21 -17.45
N VAL A 25 0.86 22.58 -18.50
CA VAL A 25 0.07 21.33 -18.38
C VAL A 25 0.96 20.19 -17.90
N GLU A 26 2.17 20.05 -18.44
CA GLU A 26 3.11 19.02 -18.01
C GLU A 26 3.59 19.24 -16.58
N ALA A 27 3.94 20.47 -16.21
CA ALA A 27 4.29 20.82 -14.84
C ALA A 27 3.18 20.47 -13.85
N SER A 28 1.92 20.76 -14.21
CA SER A 28 0.75 20.43 -13.38
C SER A 28 0.57 18.91 -13.22
N LYS A 29 0.75 18.14 -14.30
CA LYS A 29 0.67 16.67 -14.24
C LYS A 29 1.79 16.07 -13.39
N VAL A 30 3.02 16.56 -13.53
CA VAL A 30 4.15 16.10 -12.73
C VAL A 30 3.90 16.38 -11.25
N ALA A 31 3.41 17.58 -10.91
CA ALA A 31 3.04 17.93 -9.53
C ALA A 31 1.94 17.00 -8.98
N GLU A 32 0.92 16.68 -9.78
CA GLU A 32 -0.15 15.75 -9.36
C GLU A 32 0.39 14.34 -9.10
N VAL A 33 1.29 13.84 -9.94
CA VAL A 33 1.93 12.53 -9.76
C VAL A 33 2.79 12.51 -8.50
N ILE A 34 3.59 13.55 -8.27
CA ILE A 34 4.42 13.67 -7.05
C ILE A 34 3.51 13.67 -5.82
N ASN A 35 2.45 14.47 -5.82
CA ASN A 35 1.51 14.54 -4.69
C ASN A 35 0.84 13.18 -4.41
N LYS A 36 0.45 12.43 -5.45
CA LYS A 36 -0.11 11.08 -5.29
C LYS A 36 0.91 10.10 -4.70
N LYS A 37 2.17 10.15 -5.16
CA LYS A 37 3.25 9.30 -4.63
C LYS A 37 3.53 9.60 -3.16
N THR A 38 3.64 10.88 -2.80
CA THR A 38 3.87 11.30 -1.41
C THR A 38 2.71 10.91 -0.50
N ALA A 39 1.47 11.04 -0.97
CA ALA A 39 0.29 10.62 -0.19
C ALA A 39 0.28 9.09 0.04
N ALA A 40 0.60 8.30 -0.99
CA ALA A 40 0.70 6.85 -0.86
C ALA A 40 1.84 6.42 0.07
N ALA A 41 2.99 7.09 -0.01
CA ALA A 41 4.13 6.85 0.87
C ALA A 41 3.80 7.16 2.34
N LYS A 42 3.09 8.26 2.59
CA LYS A 42 2.62 8.60 3.93
C LYS A 42 1.64 7.57 4.47
N ALA A 43 0.67 7.14 3.66
CA ALA A 43 -0.26 6.08 4.06
C ALA A 43 0.44 4.74 4.36
N LEU A 44 1.53 4.43 3.64
CA LEU A 44 2.34 3.25 3.91
C LEU A 44 3.17 3.43 5.20
N ALA A 45 3.75 4.60 5.43
CA ALA A 45 4.45 4.94 6.66
C ALA A 45 3.52 4.84 7.88
N ASP A 46 2.29 5.34 7.80
CA ASP A 46 1.30 5.23 8.88
C ASP A 46 1.00 3.76 9.22
N LYS A 47 0.88 2.90 8.20
CA LYS A 47 0.71 1.45 8.39
C LYS A 47 1.92 0.81 9.04
N LEU A 48 3.13 1.18 8.60
CA LEU A 48 4.37 0.68 9.17
C LEU A 48 4.50 1.11 10.62
N SER A 49 4.26 2.38 10.93
CA SER A 49 4.27 2.90 12.31
C SER A 49 3.29 2.17 13.22
N THR A 50 2.08 1.89 12.70
CA THR A 50 1.08 1.09 13.43
C THR A 50 1.56 -0.35 13.67
N ALA A 51 2.22 -0.96 12.69
CA ALA A 51 2.68 -2.34 12.77
C ALA A 51 3.94 -2.51 13.64
N THR A 52 4.87 -1.54 13.62
CA THR A 52 6.13 -1.60 14.37
C THR A 52 6.06 -0.93 15.74
N GLY A 53 5.08 -0.03 15.95
CA GLY A 53 5.00 0.83 17.13
C GLY A 53 6.06 1.94 17.16
N GLU A 54 6.81 2.12 16.06
CA GLU A 54 7.84 3.16 15.94
C GLU A 54 7.31 4.34 15.11
N ASP A 55 7.72 5.54 15.50
CA ASP A 55 7.39 6.75 14.73
C ASP A 55 8.30 6.80 13.49
N ILE A 56 7.69 6.88 12.30
CA ILE A 56 8.42 6.86 11.04
C ILE A 56 8.87 8.28 10.71
N ASP A 57 10.17 8.49 10.50
CA ASP A 57 10.71 9.80 10.17
C ASP A 57 10.37 10.24 8.74
N GLU A 58 10.43 11.55 8.51
CA GLU A 58 10.09 12.14 7.20
C GLU A 58 11.07 11.69 6.09
N ASN A 59 12.30 11.33 6.45
CA ASN A 59 13.29 10.79 5.51
C ASN A 59 12.87 9.41 4.98
N VAL A 60 12.35 8.54 5.84
CA VAL A 60 11.80 7.25 5.42
C VAL A 60 10.55 7.46 4.57
N VAL A 61 9.68 8.42 4.88
CA VAL A 61 8.53 8.76 4.01
C VAL A 61 9.00 9.17 2.61
N GLN A 62 10.04 10.00 2.50
CA GLN A 62 10.61 10.39 1.21
C GLN A 62 11.15 9.17 0.44
N LYS A 63 11.89 8.28 1.11
CA LYS A 63 12.37 7.03 0.49
C LYS A 63 11.22 6.13 0.04
N LEU A 64 10.14 6.05 0.81
CA LEU A 64 8.94 5.29 0.43
C LEU A 64 8.24 5.89 -0.80
N ALA A 65 8.31 7.21 -1.00
CA ALA A 65 7.77 7.89 -2.19
C ALA A 65 8.61 7.64 -3.45
N GLU A 66 9.89 7.33 -3.29
CA GLU A 66 10.81 6.99 -4.38
C GLU A 66 10.79 5.50 -4.76
N LEU A 67 10.21 4.64 -3.92
CA LEU A 67 10.14 3.21 -4.19
C LEU A 67 9.28 2.89 -5.42
N ASP A 68 9.61 1.76 -6.04
CA ASP A 68 8.79 1.18 -7.08
C ASP A 68 7.39 0.81 -6.52
N PRO A 69 6.30 1.07 -7.27
CA PRO A 69 4.94 0.76 -6.81
C PRO A 69 4.73 -0.70 -6.40
N GLU A 70 5.40 -1.66 -7.05
CA GLU A 70 5.28 -3.08 -6.70
C GLU A 70 5.93 -3.39 -5.36
N VAL A 71 7.08 -2.78 -5.07
CA VAL A 71 7.78 -2.92 -3.79
C VAL A 71 6.98 -2.26 -2.66
N ALA A 72 6.45 -1.05 -2.90
CA ALA A 72 5.59 -0.38 -1.94
C ALA A 72 4.31 -1.20 -1.63
N ALA A 73 3.72 -1.84 -2.65
CA ALA A 73 2.58 -2.73 -2.47
C ALA A 73 2.93 -3.99 -1.68
N MET A 74 4.11 -4.58 -1.92
CA MET A 74 4.59 -5.73 -1.16
C MET A 74 4.79 -5.38 0.32
N ILE A 75 5.46 -4.27 0.62
CA ILE A 75 5.66 -3.79 2.00
C ILE A 75 4.31 -3.53 2.68
N GLY A 76 3.35 -2.95 1.96
CA GLY A 76 2.01 -2.69 2.47
C GLY A 76 1.23 -3.95 2.84
N LYS A 77 1.45 -5.08 2.15
CA LYS A 77 0.86 -6.38 2.52
C LYS A 77 1.43 -6.88 3.85
N PHE A 78 2.76 -6.84 4.01
CA PHE A 78 3.40 -7.26 5.26
C PHE A 78 2.97 -6.41 6.46
N ALA A 79 2.79 -5.10 6.27
CA ALA A 79 2.30 -4.21 7.32
C ALA A 79 0.79 -4.41 7.64
N GLY A 80 -0.02 -4.80 6.65
CA GLY A 80 -1.46 -5.04 6.82
C GLY A 80 -1.81 -6.37 7.49
N ASP A 81 -1.03 -7.41 7.22
CA ASP A 81 -1.28 -8.77 7.76
C ASP A 81 -0.85 -8.94 9.24
N ALA A 82 -0.15 -7.95 9.82
CA ALA A 82 0.29 -7.98 11.21
C ALA A 82 -0.86 -8.05 12.24
N THR A 83 -2.10 -7.73 11.84
CA THR A 83 -3.29 -7.80 12.71
C THR A 83 -3.99 -9.15 12.70
N SER A 84 -3.65 -10.04 11.77
CA SER A 84 -4.20 -11.40 11.66
C SER A 84 -3.11 -12.44 11.85
N VAL A 85 -2.45 -12.41 13.01
CA VAL A 85 -1.70 -13.60 13.46
C VAL A 85 -2.72 -14.66 13.87
N ASP A 86 -2.81 -15.73 13.07
CA ASP A 86 -3.59 -16.91 13.42
C ASP A 86 -3.02 -17.45 14.74
N SER A 87 -3.86 -17.49 15.78
CA SER A 87 -3.43 -17.86 17.13
C SER A 87 -2.92 -19.31 17.08
N MET A 88 -1.60 -19.50 17.21
CA MET A 88 -0.92 -20.80 17.17
C MET A 88 -1.19 -21.66 18.42
N GLY A 89 -2.38 -21.56 19.02
CA GLY A 89 -2.83 -22.44 20.10
C GLY A 89 -2.09 -22.24 21.42
N GLY A 90 -2.01 -21.00 21.92
CA GLY A 90 -1.71 -20.77 23.34
C GLY A 90 -2.88 -21.25 24.21
N PRO A 91 -2.64 -21.76 25.44
CA PRO A 91 -3.73 -22.25 26.28
C PRO A 91 -4.64 -21.09 26.70
N GLU A 92 -5.82 -21.02 26.10
CA GLU A 92 -6.82 -20.01 26.41
C GLU A 92 -7.42 -20.27 27.80
N GLU A 93 -6.97 -19.52 28.80
CA GLU A 93 -7.77 -19.27 30.00
C GLU A 93 -8.91 -18.31 29.63
N GLY A 94 -10.11 -18.84 29.33
CA GLY A 94 -11.29 -17.96 29.28
C GLY A 94 -12.53 -18.39 28.50
N ARG A 95 -12.99 -19.63 28.66
CA ARG A 95 -14.43 -19.97 28.82
C ARG A 95 -15.44 -19.24 27.91
N THR A 96 -15.84 -19.88 26.81
CA THR A 96 -17.26 -19.92 26.42
C THR A 96 -17.67 -21.36 26.11
N GLU A 97 -18.62 -21.84 26.91
CA GLU A 97 -19.28 -23.12 26.76
C GLU A 97 -19.95 -23.20 25.39
N LYS A 98 -19.50 -24.13 24.53
CA LYS A 98 -20.38 -25.05 23.80
C LYS A 98 -19.61 -26.18 23.11
N THR A 99 -20.09 -27.38 23.41
CA THR A 99 -19.88 -28.67 22.71
C THR A 99 -18.59 -29.43 22.99
N ALA A 100 -18.56 -30.00 24.19
CA ALA A 100 -17.77 -31.17 24.59
C ALA A 100 -18.09 -32.42 23.73
N SER A 101 -17.68 -32.45 22.46
CA SER A 101 -17.84 -33.64 21.62
C SER A 101 -16.62 -33.99 20.78
N ALA A 102 -15.67 -33.07 20.60
CA ALA A 102 -14.46 -33.35 19.82
C ALA A 102 -13.42 -34.14 20.64
N GLY A 103 -13.23 -33.81 21.92
CA GLY A 103 -12.25 -34.44 22.81
C GLY A 103 -12.52 -35.93 23.05
N ASP A 104 -13.74 -36.28 23.45
CA ASP A 104 -14.11 -37.69 23.69
C ASP A 104 -13.96 -38.57 22.45
N SER A 105 -14.17 -38.00 21.25
CA SER A 105 -14.01 -38.73 19.99
C SER A 105 -12.54 -38.99 19.64
N ALA A 106 -11.63 -38.11 20.05
CA ALA A 106 -10.20 -38.27 19.86
C ALA A 106 -9.62 -39.27 20.87
N ASP A 107 -10.05 -39.19 22.13
CA ASP A 107 -9.63 -40.11 23.18
C ASP A 107 -10.14 -41.55 22.92
N ALA A 108 -11.36 -41.71 22.43
CA ALA A 108 -11.88 -43.03 22.06
C ALA A 108 -11.07 -43.68 20.90
N ARG A 109 -10.63 -42.87 19.92
CA ARG A 109 -9.78 -43.34 18.80
C ARG A 109 -8.38 -43.69 19.27
N PHE A 110 -7.84 -42.89 20.19
CA PHE A 110 -6.51 -43.13 20.76
C PHE A 110 -6.50 -44.38 21.64
N ILE A 111 -7.46 -44.55 22.54
CA ILE A 111 -7.60 -45.76 23.36
C ILE A 111 -7.81 -46.99 22.48
N GLY A 112 -8.63 -46.89 21.42
CA GLY A 112 -8.82 -47.96 20.44
C GLY A 112 -7.54 -48.37 19.71
N TRP A 113 -6.62 -47.43 19.46
CA TRP A 113 -5.29 -47.71 18.89
C TRP A 113 -4.34 -48.36 19.91
N VAL A 114 -4.38 -47.93 21.18
CA VAL A 114 -3.53 -48.47 22.26
C VAL A 114 -3.96 -49.87 22.70
N THR A 115 -5.25 -50.19 22.59
CA THR A 115 -5.84 -51.42 23.13
C THR A 115 -6.36 -52.40 22.09
N GLY A 116 -6.37 -52.04 20.80
CA GLY A 116 -6.66 -52.97 19.71
C GLY A 116 -5.48 -53.92 19.47
N PRO A 117 -5.72 -55.21 19.16
CA PRO A 117 -4.71 -56.26 19.11
C PRO A 117 -3.58 -56.02 18.10
#